data_AF-A0A1A7XJT2-F1
#
_entry.id   AF-A0A1A7XJT2-F1
#
_cell.length_a   1.000
_cell.length_b   1.000
_cell.length_c   1.000
_cell.angle_alpha   90.00
_cell.angle_beta   90.00
_cell.angle_gamma   90.00
#
_symmetry.space_group_name_H-M   'P 1'
#
loop_
_entity.id
_entity.type
_entity.pdbx_description
1 polymer ?
#
loop_
_entity_poly.entity_id
_entity_poly.type
_entity_poly.pdbx_seq_one_letter_code
_entity_poly.pdbx_strand_id
1 'polypeptide(L)' 'MANSLICSQTQSRVSSVLNRDVKQFGKKFMFDNNEETCWNSDQGECQWVLLDFPGSVQVSE' A
#
# COMPACT_ATOMS: atom_id res chain seq x y z
N MET A 1 -20.32 13.02 3.49
CA MET A 1 -18.86 12.80 3.54
C MET A 1 -18.59 11.40 3.03
N ALA A 2 -17.68 11.22 2.07
CA ALA A 2 -17.25 9.89 1.66
C ALA A 2 -16.31 9.34 2.74
N ASN A 3 -16.55 8.11 3.19
CA ASN A 3 -15.64 7.45 4.10
C ASN A 3 -14.47 6.87 3.30
N SER A 4 -13.25 7.01 3.83
CA SER A 4 -12.07 6.34 3.27
C SER A 4 -12.28 4.82 3.24
N LEU A 5 -11.93 4.18 2.12
CA LEU A 5 -11.86 2.72 2.01
C LEU A 5 -10.60 2.15 2.66
N ILE A 6 -9.59 2.99 2.93
CA ILE A 6 -8.40 2.62 3.70
C ILE A 6 -8.72 2.84 5.18
N CYS A 7 -8.77 1.76 5.94
CA CYS A 7 -9.01 1.75 7.38
C CYS A 7 -8.20 0.65 8.07
N SER A 8 -8.37 0.50 9.39
CA SER A 8 -7.66 -0.51 10.19
C SER A 8 -7.97 -1.96 9.81
N GLN A 9 -9.08 -2.18 9.10
CA GLN A 9 -9.47 -3.51 8.60
C GLN A 9 -8.92 -3.79 7.19
N THR A 10 -8.52 -2.75 6.44
CA THR A 10 -7.93 -2.91 5.10
C THR A 10 -6.58 -3.58 5.22
N GLN A 11 -6.43 -4.76 4.60
CA GLN A 11 -5.13 -5.42 4.51
C GLN A 11 -4.43 -5.03 3.22
N SER A 12 -3.10 -4.95 3.27
CA SER A 12 -2.29 -4.66 2.09
C SER A 12 -1.14 -5.64 1.95
N ARG A 13 -0.77 -5.95 0.71
CA ARG A 13 0.46 -6.68 0.36
C ARG A 13 1.16 -5.95 -0.78
N VAL A 14 2.47 -6.09 -0.83
CA VAL A 14 3.32 -5.51 -1.87
C VAL A 14 4.25 -6.58 -2.40
N SER A 15 4.61 -6.48 -3.68
CA SER A 15 5.51 -7.42 -4.37
C SER A 15 6.85 -7.59 -3.66
N SER A 16 7.47 -6.48 -3.28
CA SER A 16 8.81 -6.39 -2.74
C SER A 16 8.98 -5.10 -1.94
N VAL A 17 10.09 -4.97 -1.20
CA VAL A 17 10.50 -3.73 -0.54
C VAL A 17 11.96 -3.49 -0.91
N LEU A 18 12.29 -2.27 -1.33
CA LEU A 18 13.64 -1.87 -1.73
C LEU A 18 14.66 -2.29 -0.67
N ASN A 19 15.68 -3.05 -1.09
CA ASN A 19 16.73 -3.59 -0.21
C ASN A 19 16.21 -4.41 0.99
N ARG A 20 14.96 -4.87 0.94
CA ARG A 20 14.23 -5.49 2.07
C ARG A 20 14.13 -4.58 3.31
N ASP A 21 14.36 -3.28 3.16
CA ASP A 21 14.31 -2.32 4.27
C ASP A 21 12.88 -1.86 4.54
N VAL A 22 12.15 -2.69 5.29
CA VAL A 22 10.78 -2.40 5.73
C VAL A 22 10.69 -1.18 6.64
N LYS A 23 11.80 -0.80 7.31
CA LYS A 23 11.81 0.34 8.23
C LYS A 23 11.77 1.67 7.49
N GLN A 24 12.39 1.76 6.32
CA GLN A 24 12.45 2.98 5.52
C GLN A 24 11.50 2.98 4.31
N PHE A 25 11.21 1.81 3.73
CA PHE A 25 10.48 1.69 2.47
C PHE A 25 9.28 0.76 2.51
N GLY A 26 8.85 0.32 3.70
CA GLY A 26 7.75 -0.62 3.85
C GLY A 26 6.37 -0.06 3.48
N LYS A 27 5.43 -0.96 3.14
CA LYS A 27 4.04 -0.65 2.75
C LYS A 27 3.26 0.29 3.69
N LYS A 28 3.65 0.40 4.96
CA LYS A 28 3.01 1.32 5.93
C LYS A 28 3.09 2.78 5.46
N PHE A 29 4.15 3.13 4.73
CA PHE A 29 4.39 4.48 4.21
C PHE A 29 3.50 4.83 3.00
N MET A 30 2.61 3.93 2.55
CA MET A 30 1.56 4.30 1.60
C MET A 30 0.36 4.99 2.27
N PHE A 31 0.21 4.85 3.59
CA PHE A 31 -1.02 5.21 4.32
C PHE A 31 -0.76 6.03 5.58
N ASP A 32 0.46 6.54 5.76
CA ASP A 32 0.85 7.28 6.98
C ASP A 32 0.63 8.79 6.88
N ASN A 33 0.02 9.25 5.78
CA ASN A 33 -0.31 10.66 5.54
C ASN A 33 0.92 11.59 5.59
N ASN A 34 2.08 11.09 5.16
CA ASN A 34 3.31 11.85 5.06
C ASN A 34 3.85 11.83 3.63
N GLU A 35 3.86 12.99 2.98
CA GLU A 35 4.31 13.17 1.59
C GLU A 35 5.82 12.91 1.40
N GLU A 36 6.61 12.94 2.47
CA GLU A 36 8.06 12.67 2.43
C GLU A 36 8.40 11.17 2.47
N THR A 37 7.41 10.31 2.73
CA THR A 37 7.61 8.87 2.84
C THR A 37 6.77 8.11 1.83
N CYS A 38 7.28 6.98 1.35
CA CYS A 38 6.55 6.12 0.43
C CYS A 38 7.01 4.66 0.54
N TRP A 39 6.18 3.74 0.05
CA TRP A 39 6.64 2.40 -0.27
C TRP A 39 7.51 2.44 -1.53
N ASN A 40 8.65 1.74 -1.48
CA ASN A 40 9.49 1.54 -2.66
C ASN A 40 9.65 0.04 -2.91
N SER A 41 9.42 -0.38 -4.14
CA SER A 41 9.70 -1.75 -4.59
C SER A 41 11.18 -1.96 -4.87
N ASP A 42 11.64 -3.20 -4.79
CA ASP A 42 12.92 -3.62 -5.35
C ASP A 42 12.80 -3.80 -6.88
N GLN A 43 13.93 -3.80 -7.59
CA GLN A 43 13.96 -4.06 -9.03
C GLN A 43 13.44 -5.47 -9.38
N GLY A 44 12.76 -5.61 -10.52
CA GLY A 44 12.17 -6.87 -10.97
C GLY A 44 11.01 -6.66 -11.95
N GLU A 45 10.52 -7.74 -12.55
CA GLU A 45 9.63 -7.66 -13.71
C GLU A 45 8.23 -7.12 -13.42
N CYS A 46 7.69 -7.27 -12.21
CA CYS A 46 6.35 -6.81 -11.86
C CYS A 46 6.30 -6.26 -10.43
N GLN A 47 5.90 -5.00 -10.30
CA GLN A 47 5.65 -4.35 -9.01
C GLN A 47 4.16 -4.19 -8.82
N TRP A 48 3.66 -4.64 -7.68
CA TRP A 48 2.22 -4.67 -7.42
C TRP A 48 1.91 -4.30 -5.98
N VAL A 49 0.73 -3.71 -5.82
CA VAL A 49 0.07 -3.48 -4.54
C VAL A 49 -1.26 -4.23 -4.60
N LEU A 50 -1.52 -5.03 -3.57
CA LEU A 50 -2.80 -5.71 -3.37
C LEU A 50 -3.47 -5.11 -2.15
N LEU A 51 -4.72 -4.68 -2.31
CA LEU A 51 -5.58 -4.20 -1.24
C LEU A 51 -6.74 -5.17 -1.06
N ASP A 52 -6.95 -5.58 0.18
CA ASP A 52 -8.10 -6.37 0.60
C ASP A 52 -8.98 -5.49 1.50
N PHE A 53 -10.16 -5.14 0.99
CA PHE A 53 -11.09 -4.26 1.66
C PHE A 53 -12.03 -5.05 2.58
N PRO A 54 -12.59 -4.44 3.64
CA PRO A 54 -13.48 -5.14 4.56
C PRO A 54 -14.79 -5.64 3.93
N GLY A 55 -15.09 -5.22 2.70
CA GLY A 55 -16.25 -5.65 1.93
C GLY A 55 -16.04 -5.41 0.44
N SER A 56 -17.04 -5.80 -0.36
CA SER A 56 -17.04 -5.56 -1.79
C SER A 56 -17.02 -4.06 -2.08
N VAL A 57 -16.18 -3.66 -3.03
CA VAL A 57 -16.06 -2.29 -3.50
C VAL A 57 -16.26 -2.25 -5.00
N GLN A 58 -16.76 -1.12 -5.49
CA GLN A 58 -16.83 -0.83 -6.91
C GLN A 58 -15.60 -0.01 -7.30
N VAL A 59 -14.84 -0.50 -8.26
CA VAL A 59 -13.70 0.23 -8.83
C VAL A 59 -14.21 1.06 -10.00
N SER A 60 -13.79 2.33 -10.06
CA SER A 60 -13.99 3.23 -11.19
C SER A 60 -12.66 3.85 -11.58
N GLU A 61 -12.53 4.21 -12.86
CA GLU A 61 -11.45 5.05 -13.38
C GLU A 61 -11.72 6.53 -13.08
#